data_AF-A0A9D2W885-F1
#
_entry.id   AF-A0A9D2W885-F1
#
_cell.length_a   1.000
_cell.length_b   1.000
_cell.length_c   1.000
_cell.angle_alpha   90.00
_cell.angle_beta   90.00
_cell.angle_gamma   90.00
#
_symmetry.space_group_name_H-M   'P 1'
#
loop_
_entity.id
_entity.type
_entity.pdbx_description
1 polymer ?
#
loop_
_entity_poly.entity_id
_entity_poly.type
_entity_poly.pdbx_seq_one_letter_code
_entity_poly.pdbx_strand_id
1 'polypeptide(L)'
;MSNPIHEEMDTVSLIQNISERQNIIEKYRKIGELDRKDAITKILKLRGTDREVLLATSARLALSATPFEQCSDEQIIAELKMQAEILAGKLKEKNQEENRGITINNNY
;
A
#
# COMPACT_ATOMS: atom_id res chain seq x y z
N MET A 1 12.31 -4.21 22.69
CA MET A 1 11.54 -4.58 21.47
C MET A 1 12.02 -3.64 20.37
N SER A 2 12.57 -4.17 19.27
CA SER A 2 12.99 -3.34 18.14
C SER A 2 11.77 -2.60 17.60
N ASN A 3 11.81 -1.26 17.57
CA ASN A 3 10.85 -0.51 16.79
C ASN A 3 10.96 -1.02 15.34
N PRO A 4 9.84 -1.30 14.65
CA PRO A 4 9.89 -1.45 13.21
C PRO A 4 10.52 -0.17 12.66
N ILE A 5 11.64 -0.30 11.97
CA ILE A 5 12.21 0.83 11.23
C ILE A 5 11.23 1.04 10.07
N HIS A 6 10.39 2.06 10.20
CA HIS A 6 9.53 2.51 9.10
C HIS A 6 10.43 3.25 8.12
N GLU A 7 11.03 2.51 7.20
CA GLU A 7 11.85 3.09 6.14
C GLU A 7 10.95 3.79 5.13
N GLU A 8 11.35 5.01 4.76
CA GLU A 8 10.72 5.72 3.67
C GLU A 8 10.99 4.96 2.36
N MET A 9 9.93 4.57 1.67
CA MET A 9 10.05 3.82 0.43
C MET A 9 10.55 4.72 -0.70
N ASP A 10 11.58 4.27 -1.41
CA ASP A 10 12.00 4.93 -2.64
C ASP A 10 10.95 4.82 -3.77
N THR A 11 11.09 5.64 -4.81
CA THR A 11 10.15 5.69 -5.94
C THR A 11 9.96 4.34 -6.64
N VAL A 12 11.04 3.56 -6.80
CA VAL A 12 10.99 2.25 -7.48
C VAL A 12 10.22 1.26 -6.63
N SER A 13 10.50 1.23 -5.33
CA SER A 13 9.80 0.42 -4.34
C SER A 13 8.31 0.76 -4.27
N LEU A 14 7.95 2.06 -4.33
CA LEU A 14 6.55 2.51 -4.41
C LEU A 14 5.85 1.97 -5.66
N ILE A 15 6.43 2.19 -6.84
CA ILE A 15 5.86 1.74 -8.11
C ILE A 15 5.67 0.22 -8.13
N GLN A 16 6.67 -0.53 -7.64
CA GLN A 16 6.59 -1.98 -7.58
C GLN A 16 5.45 -2.44 -6.65
N ASN A 17 5.36 -1.88 -5.44
CA ASN A 17 4.32 -2.23 -4.48
C ASN A 17 2.91 -1.86 -4.95
N ILE A 18 2.75 -0.76 -5.69
CA ILE A 18 1.50 -0.37 -6.33
C ILE A 18 1.13 -1.39 -7.41
N SER A 19 2.08 -1.70 -8.31
CA SER A 19 1.85 -2.60 -9.44
C SER A 19 1.49 -4.01 -8.99
N GLU A 20 2.18 -4.55 -7.98
CA GLU A 20 1.86 -5.86 -7.40
C GLU A 20 0.42 -5.93 -6.88
N ARG A 21 -0.03 -4.90 -6.16
CA ARG A 21 -1.40 -4.84 -5.62
C ARG A 21 -2.43 -4.70 -6.73
N GLN A 22 -2.17 -3.82 -7.70
CA GLN A 22 -3.04 -3.65 -8.86
C GLN A 22 -3.18 -4.94 -9.65
N ASN A 23 -2.10 -5.70 -9.83
CA ASN A 23 -2.13 -6.99 -10.50
C ASN A 23 -3.03 -8.00 -9.77
N ILE A 24 -2.96 -8.09 -8.43
CA ILE A 24 -3.83 -8.96 -7.65
C ILE A 24 -5.30 -8.53 -7.78
N ILE A 25 -5.58 -7.23 -7.65
CA ILE A 25 -6.93 -6.66 -7.77
C ILE A 25 -7.53 -6.92 -9.16
N GLU A 26 -6.74 -6.68 -10.20
CA GLU A 26 -7.17 -6.87 -11.59
C GLU A 26 -7.37 -8.36 -11.92
N LYS A 27 -6.53 -9.25 -11.40
CA LYS A 27 -6.73 -10.70 -11.54
C LYS A 27 -8.05 -11.11 -10.89
N TYR A 28 -8.30 -10.70 -9.64
CA TYR A 28 -9.56 -10.98 -8.97
C TYR A 28 -10.77 -10.45 -9.76
N ARG A 29 -10.69 -9.20 -10.26
CA ARG A 29 -11.77 -8.61 -11.06
C ARG A 29 -12.06 -9.39 -12.35
N LYS A 30 -11.03 -9.89 -13.02
CA LYS A 30 -11.16 -10.52 -14.34
C LYS A 30 -11.64 -11.97 -14.26
N ILE A 31 -11.12 -12.74 -13.32
CA ILE A 31 -11.35 -14.20 -13.25
C ILE A 31 -12.06 -14.65 -11.98
N GLY A 32 -12.29 -13.77 -11.02
CA GLY A 32 -12.97 -14.08 -9.75
C GLY A 32 -12.14 -14.88 -8.75
N GLU A 33 -10.88 -15.17 -9.06
CA GLU A 33 -10.00 -15.97 -8.20
C GLU A 33 -8.98 -15.10 -7.45
N LEU A 34 -8.85 -15.36 -6.15
CA LEU A 34 -7.87 -14.72 -5.28
C LEU A 34 -6.92 -15.76 -4.67
N ASP A 35 -5.62 -15.60 -4.92
CA ASP A 35 -4.62 -16.25 -4.07
C ASP A 35 -4.59 -15.50 -2.72
N ARG A 36 -5.45 -15.95 -1.80
CA ARG A 36 -5.60 -15.32 -0.48
C ARG A 36 -4.29 -15.30 0.28
N LYS A 37 -3.47 -16.35 0.17
CA LYS A 37 -2.21 -16.46 0.93
C LYS A 37 -1.22 -15.42 0.45
N ASP A 38 -1.03 -15.26 -0.86
CA ASP A 38 -0.15 -14.21 -1.40
C ASP A 38 -0.70 -12.82 -1.06
N ALA A 39 -2.00 -12.58 -1.27
CA ALA A 39 -2.64 -11.30 -0.97
C ALA A 39 -2.46 -10.88 0.50
N ILE A 40 -2.75 -11.77 1.45
CA ILE A 40 -2.58 -11.52 2.89
C ILE A 40 -1.11 -11.28 3.24
N THR A 41 -0.19 -12.05 2.65
CA THR A 41 1.25 -11.87 2.86
C THR A 41 1.70 -10.47 2.44
N LYS A 42 1.25 -10.00 1.27
CA LYS A 42 1.56 -8.65 0.78
C LYS A 42 0.97 -7.55 1.67
N ILE A 43 -0.27 -7.74 2.13
CA ILE A 43 -0.93 -6.82 3.07
C ILE A 43 -0.12 -6.69 4.36
N LEU A 44 0.21 -7.82 5.00
CA LEU A 44 0.92 -7.87 6.28
C LEU A 44 2.33 -7.27 6.16
N LYS A 45 3.04 -7.60 5.08
CA LYS A 45 4.37 -7.06 4.82
C LYS A 45 4.33 -5.53 4.82
N LEU A 46 3.41 -4.92 4.07
CA LEU A 46 3.35 -3.45 3.98
C LEU A 46 2.85 -2.80 5.27
N ARG A 47 1.92 -3.41 6.01
CA ARG A 47 1.55 -2.94 7.36
C ARG A 47 2.75 -2.92 8.31
N GLY A 48 3.67 -3.85 8.17
CA GLY A 48 4.88 -3.92 9.00
C GLY A 48 5.95 -2.89 8.64
N THR A 49 5.98 -2.44 7.38
CA THR A 49 7.05 -1.56 6.87
C THR A 49 6.60 -0.12 6.67
N ASP A 50 5.33 0.13 6.33
CA ASP A 50 4.80 1.45 6.00
C ASP A 50 3.90 2.00 7.11
N ARG A 51 4.32 3.14 7.69
CA ARG A 51 3.63 3.76 8.83
C ARG A 51 2.22 4.25 8.51
N GLU A 52 2.01 4.84 7.34
CA GLU A 52 0.69 5.38 6.99
C GLU A 52 -0.31 4.26 6.70
N VAL A 53 0.16 3.21 6.03
CA VAL A 53 -0.63 2.00 5.83
C VAL A 53 -0.98 1.34 7.16
N LEU A 54 -0.02 1.26 8.09
CA LEU A 54 -0.27 0.76 9.44
C LEU A 54 -1.34 1.58 10.17
N LEU A 55 -1.26 2.91 10.11
CA LEU A 55 -2.22 3.80 10.77
C LEU A 55 -3.62 3.66 10.15
N ALA A 56 -3.73 3.70 8.82
CA ALA A 56 -5.00 3.54 8.11
C ALA A 56 -5.65 2.18 8.40
N THR A 57 -4.84 1.12 8.40
CA THR A 57 -5.27 -0.22 8.80
C THR A 57 -5.79 -0.24 10.23
N SER A 58 -5.03 0.31 11.18
CA SER A 58 -5.35 0.24 12.60
C SER A 58 -6.66 0.96 12.90
N ALA A 59 -6.88 2.13 12.28
CA ALA A 59 -8.14 2.85 12.36
C ALA A 59 -9.32 2.00 11.85
N ARG A 60 -9.14 1.29 10.73
CA ARG A 60 -10.19 0.42 10.18
C ARG A 60 -10.48 -0.81 11.04
N LEU A 61 -9.44 -1.45 11.57
CA LEU A 61 -9.59 -2.60 12.47
C LEU A 61 -10.22 -2.22 13.81
N ALA A 62 -10.02 -0.99 14.29
CA ALA A 62 -10.70 -0.48 15.49
C ALA A 62 -12.23 -0.40 15.32
N LEU A 63 -12.72 -0.21 14.09
CA LEU A 63 -14.15 -0.15 13.78
C LEU A 63 -14.76 -1.53 13.52
N SER A 64 -13.99 -2.44 12.89
CA SER A 64 -14.44 -3.80 12.60
C SER A 64 -13.25 -4.75 12.45
N ALA A 65 -12.82 -5.36 13.56
CA ALA A 65 -11.76 -6.35 13.54
C ALA A 65 -12.28 -7.69 13.01
N THR A 66 -11.96 -8.01 11.75
CA THR A 66 -12.18 -9.34 11.20
C THR A 66 -10.82 -10.02 11.01
N PRO A 67 -10.56 -11.18 11.63
CA PRO A 67 -9.37 -11.98 11.36
C PRO A 67 -9.30 -12.38 9.88
N PHE A 68 -8.10 -12.52 9.33
CA PHE A 68 -7.93 -12.84 7.89
C PHE A 68 -8.56 -14.18 7.50
N GLU A 69 -8.63 -15.13 8.43
CA GLU A 69 -9.30 -16.42 8.27
C GLU A 69 -10.80 -16.28 8.01
N GLN A 70 -11.39 -15.16 8.45
CA GLN A 70 -12.82 -14.86 8.36
C GLN A 70 -13.12 -13.74 7.35
N CYS A 71 -12.10 -13.06 6.81
CA CYS A 71 -12.28 -12.04 5.78
C CYS A 71 -12.80 -12.66 4.48
N SER A 72 -13.82 -12.05 3.88
CA SER A 72 -14.19 -12.29 2.49
C SER A 72 -13.07 -11.85 1.53
N ASP A 73 -13.08 -12.39 0.31
CA ASP A 73 -12.16 -11.95 -0.74
C ASP A 73 -12.35 -10.45 -1.03
N GLU A 74 -13.58 -9.94 -1.00
CA GLU A 74 -13.91 -8.52 -1.12
C GLU A 74 -13.21 -7.66 -0.07
N GLN A 75 -13.17 -8.12 1.19
CA GLN A 75 -12.49 -7.41 2.27
C GLN A 75 -10.97 -7.39 2.07
N ILE A 76 -10.39 -8.48 1.57
CA ILE A 76 -8.95 -8.54 1.23
C ILE A 76 -8.65 -7.59 0.07
N ILE A 77 -9.50 -7.57 -0.97
CA ILE A 77 -9.36 -6.67 -2.11
C ILE A 77 -9.53 -5.20 -1.71
N ALA A 78 -10.46 -4.89 -0.80
CA ALA A 78 -10.65 -3.55 -0.29
C ALA A 78 -9.40 -3.05 0.47
N GLU A 79 -8.75 -3.92 1.26
CA GLU A 79 -7.45 -3.59 1.86
C GLU A 79 -6.37 -3.34 0.82
N LEU A 80 -6.22 -4.20 -0.19
CA LEU A 80 -5.23 -4.02 -1.25
C LEU A 80 -5.43 -2.71 -2.00
N LYS A 81 -6.70 -2.32 -2.27
CA LYS A 81 -7.05 -1.04 -2.90
C LYS A 81 -6.64 0.15 -2.05
N MET A 82 -7.02 0.16 -0.77
CA MET A 82 -6.63 1.21 0.18
C MET A 82 -5.11 1.36 0.25
N GLN A 83 -4.37 0.25 0.33
CA GLN A 83 -2.91 0.28 0.34
C GLN A 83 -2.34 0.88 -0.97
N ALA A 84 -2.87 0.47 -2.13
CA ALA A 84 -2.43 1.02 -3.41
C ALA A 84 -2.71 2.53 -3.53
N GLU A 85 -3.84 3.00 -3.01
CA GLU A 85 -4.22 4.43 -2.99
C GLU A 85 -3.27 5.26 -2.10
N ILE A 86 -2.94 4.77 -0.91
CA ILE A 86 -1.97 5.42 -0.02
C ILE A 86 -0.61 5.54 -0.71
N LEU A 87 -0.11 4.44 -1.29
CA LEU A 87 1.17 4.44 -1.99
C LEU A 87 1.17 5.37 -3.22
N ALA A 88 0.06 5.42 -3.96
CA ALA A 88 -0.09 6.33 -5.09
C ALA A 88 -0.09 7.81 -4.66
N GLY A 89 -0.68 8.12 -3.49
CA GLY A 89 -0.58 9.43 -2.85
C GLY A 89 0.87 9.83 -2.59
N LYS A 90 1.63 8.95 -1.93
CA LYS A 90 3.07 9.17 -1.66
C LYS A 90 3.90 9.37 -2.92
N LEU A 91 3.66 8.54 -3.93
CA LEU A 91 4.36 8.66 -5.21
C LEU A 91 4.09 10.02 -5.88
N LYS A 92 2.85 10.51 -5.79
CA LYS A 92 2.47 11.83 -6.33
C LYS A 92 3.16 12.97 -5.57
N GLU A 93 3.20 12.90 -4.24
CA GLU A 93 3.89 13.89 -3.40
C GLU A 93 5.38 13.95 -3.73
N LYS A 94 6.05 12.80 -3.81
CA LYS A 94 7.47 12.71 -4.15
C LYS A 94 7.78 13.28 -5.55
N ASN A 95 6.95 12.97 -6.54
CA ASN A 95 7.10 13.53 -7.88
C ASN A 95 6.86 15.06 -7.91
N GLN A 96 6.04 15.61 -7.02
CA GLN A 96 5.84 17.06 -6.91
C GLN A 96 7.05 17.75 -6.26
N GLU A 97 7.64 17.13 -5.24
CA GLU A 97 8.84 17.64 -4.57
C GLU A 97 10.06 17.66 -5.50
N GLU A 98 10.28 16.59 -6.26
CA GLU A 98 11.34 16.52 -7.28
C GLU A 98 11.18 17.63 -8.33
N ASN A 99 9.96 17.86 -8.83
CA ASN A 99 9.69 18.94 -9.79
C ASN A 99 9.86 20.35 -9.19
N ARG A 100 9.54 20.55 -7.91
CA ARG A 100 9.78 21.83 -7.20
C ARG A 100 11.28 22.09 -7.03
N GLY A 101 12.07 21.07 -6.68
CA GLY A 101 13.52 21.17 -6.55
C GLY A 101 14.21 21.58 -7.85
N ILE A 102 13.79 21.00 -8.99
CA ILE A 102 14.31 21.37 -10.32
C ILE A 102 13.99 22.82 -10.67
N THR A 103 12.78 23.29 -10.35
CA THR A 103 12.35 24.67 -10.67
C THR A 103 13.14 25.71 -9.88
N ILE A 104 13.50 25.43 -8.63
CA ILE A 104 14.30 26.35 -7.81
C ILE A 104 15.76 26.40 -8.29
N ASN A 105 16.34 25.27 -8.70
CA ASN A 105 17.75 25.19 -9.11
C ASN A 105 18.04 25.79 -10.50
N ASN A 106 17.03 25.94 -11.36
CA ASN A 106 17.19 26.53 -12.70
C ASN A 106 17.01 28.07 -12.74
N ASN A 107 16.80 28.71 -11.59
CA ASN A 107 16.58 30.17 -11.48
C ASN A 107 17.82 30.95 -10.99
N TYR A 108 19.03 30.39 -11.12
CA TYR A 108 20.29 31.03 -10.78
C TYR A 108 21.26 31.04 -11.96
#